data_AF-A0A5N9EGF2-F1
#
_entry.id   AF-A0A5N9EGF2-F1
#
_cell.length_a   1.000
_cell.length_b   1.000
_cell.length_c   1.000
_cell.angle_alpha   90.00
_cell.angle_beta   90.00
_cell.angle_gamma   90.00
#
_symmetry.space_group_name_H-M   'P 1'
#
loop_
_entity.id
_entity.type
_entity.pdbx_description
1 polymer ?
#
loop_
_entity_poly.entity_id
_entity_poly.type
_entity_poly.pdbx_seq_one_letter_code
_entity_poly.pdbx_strand_id
1 'polypeptide(L)'
;TMKINFFSILFSFNIIFTNILATEIDSSFIVQWQDSTWGEGGLFPAGPAWNMVGPYDFDNDGFGDFVVSSSYAGQYCNGVYHYEAVNDDSIAVKWVYTFYDLSCAYDAYSSVAVGNIDGDNYPEILSLVDTSPGVTGQRGLQIFEWSPDSMSFLSTPTFTWDMGLDSVWEAGQIFVEDLDGDNKEEIIVSVMDGPWEEIGSGGSSRLMIFELDTVVNDSAIFNIEYEDNAWTNWSGYNISTGDLDNDGLMEIYTVAYEYYHVIVYENTEEDQYEYQTDFYVSSELYERGNQGILIHDINNDGANELFVLTSGTNTLAGTLLAPGKFYVAGNIDDVSTLSFADFNYFASYSGGLRQVINGDADGDGNPNLYLAGHYNESLYDWEYNGGDPLLIENYTESIVFMDDTTDNYTPGNDQGKVRVAKLFTGDIDNDNKNDIIFSSASFAPDKPHLFMIEHDGTLGFGNQHNLAPQRISIGQNYPNPFNPETRFQYTISQSNQVSLVVYDILGKEVRTIYEGFRNAGTYHARWQGAGKNNQIVSSGVYFFQLKVGENRITKKMVFGK
;
A
#
# COMPACT_ATOMS: atom_id res chain seq x y z
N THR A 1 -48.21 -43.36 -31.99
CA THR A 1 -46.84 -42.82 -32.00
C THR A 1 -46.95 -41.39 -32.50
N MET A 2 -46.98 -40.38 -31.65
CA MET A 2 -45.81 -39.79 -31.01
C MET A 2 -46.28 -38.88 -29.87
N LYS A 3 -45.79 -39.10 -28.63
CA LYS A 3 -45.96 -38.19 -27.49
C LYS A 3 -44.80 -37.20 -27.51
N ILE A 4 -45.08 -35.91 -27.42
CA ILE A 4 -44.09 -34.85 -27.22
C ILE A 4 -44.17 -34.47 -25.73
N ASN A 5 -43.13 -34.81 -24.97
CA ASN A 5 -42.97 -34.38 -23.59
C ASN A 5 -42.22 -33.04 -23.58
N PHE A 6 -42.80 -32.02 -22.95
CA PHE A 6 -42.06 -30.82 -22.55
C PHE A 6 -41.41 -31.10 -21.19
N PHE A 7 -40.08 -31.07 -21.13
CA PHE A 7 -39.33 -30.99 -19.88
C PHE A 7 -39.20 -29.52 -19.49
N SER A 8 -39.71 -29.17 -18.31
CA SER A 8 -39.48 -27.88 -17.67
C SER A 8 -38.25 -28.01 -16.77
N ILE A 9 -37.15 -27.32 -17.11
CA ILE A 9 -35.97 -27.21 -16.26
C ILE A 9 -36.18 -25.99 -15.37
N LEU A 10 -36.35 -26.19 -14.06
CA LEU A 10 -36.27 -25.11 -13.07
C LEU A 10 -34.79 -24.79 -12.85
N PHE A 11 -34.36 -23.59 -13.23
CA PHE A 11 -33.12 -23.00 -12.76
C PHE A 11 -33.39 -22.34 -11.40
N SER A 12 -32.86 -22.92 -10.33
CA SER A 12 -32.75 -22.28 -9.02
C SER A 12 -31.53 -21.35 -9.04
N PHE A 13 -31.76 -20.05 -9.17
CA PHE A 13 -30.76 -19.03 -8.90
C PHE A 13 -30.63 -18.88 -7.38
N ASN A 14 -29.54 -19.39 -6.80
CA ASN A 14 -29.09 -18.97 -5.48
C ASN A 14 -28.34 -17.65 -5.67
N ILE A 15 -28.99 -16.54 -5.34
CA ILE A 15 -28.33 -15.24 -5.23
C ILE A 15 -27.75 -15.19 -3.82
N ILE A 16 -26.44 -15.40 -3.71
CA ILE A 16 -25.69 -15.11 -2.48
C ILE A 16 -25.59 -13.58 -2.42
N PHE A 17 -26.31 -12.97 -1.48
CA PHE A 17 -26.11 -11.57 -1.14
C PHE A 17 -24.89 -11.50 -0.22
N THR A 18 -23.74 -11.07 -0.74
CA THR A 18 -22.68 -10.52 0.09
C THR A 18 -23.11 -9.10 0.48
N ASN A 19 -23.26 -8.86 1.78
CA ASN A 19 -23.42 -7.50 2.28
C ASN A 19 -22.04 -6.86 2.22
N ILE A 20 -21.78 -6.04 1.20
CA ILE A 20 -20.63 -5.15 1.19
C ILE A 20 -20.98 -4.03 2.17
N LEU A 21 -20.50 -4.13 3.40
CA LEU A 21 -20.42 -2.99 4.30
C LEU A 21 -19.42 -2.01 3.66
N ALA A 22 -19.73 -0.72 3.62
CA ALA A 22 -18.72 0.27 3.27
C ALA A 22 -17.75 0.33 4.44
N THR A 23 -16.46 0.10 4.19
CA THR A 23 -15.38 0.27 5.18
C THR A 23 -15.47 1.68 5.78
N GLU A 24 -15.49 1.76 7.11
CA GLU A 24 -15.57 3.04 7.81
C GLU A 24 -14.18 3.69 7.88
N ILE A 25 -14.13 5.02 7.77
CA ILE A 25 -12.89 5.77 8.02
C ILE A 25 -12.73 5.86 9.53
N ASP A 26 -11.60 5.35 10.03
CA ASP A 26 -11.23 5.58 11.42
C ASP A 26 -10.69 7.01 11.56
N SER A 27 -11.30 7.74 12.48
CA SER A 27 -10.96 9.14 12.73
C SER A 27 -10.07 9.35 13.95
N SER A 28 -9.69 8.27 14.64
CA SER A 28 -8.69 8.30 15.71
C SER A 28 -7.27 8.43 15.16
N PHE A 29 -7.01 8.02 13.93
CA PHE A 29 -5.75 8.30 13.24
C PHE A 29 -5.72 9.74 12.72
N ILE A 30 -4.69 10.48 13.11
CA ILE A 30 -4.53 11.91 12.82
C ILE A 30 -3.18 12.15 12.16
N VAL A 31 -3.15 13.02 11.14
CA VAL A 31 -1.88 13.50 10.56
C VAL A 31 -1.18 14.41 11.56
N GLN A 32 -0.03 13.97 12.04
CA GLN A 32 0.82 14.71 12.97
C GLN A 32 1.86 15.55 12.24
N TRP A 33 2.49 14.95 11.23
CA TRP A 33 3.50 15.60 10.42
C TRP A 33 3.32 15.29 8.93
N GLN A 34 3.68 16.27 8.12
CA GLN A 34 3.88 16.11 6.69
C GLN A 34 4.95 17.08 6.21
N ASP A 35 5.69 16.69 5.20
CA ASP A 35 6.69 17.56 4.60
C ASP A 35 6.13 18.52 3.54
N SER A 36 7.02 19.36 3.02
CA SER A 36 6.73 20.16 1.83
C SER A 36 6.74 19.27 0.60
N THR A 37 5.84 19.57 -0.35
CA THR A 37 5.74 18.82 -1.61
C THR A 37 7.09 18.68 -2.33
N TRP A 38 7.40 17.46 -2.77
CA TRP A 38 8.59 17.16 -3.57
C TRP A 38 8.34 17.67 -5.01
N GLY A 39 8.60 18.95 -5.26
CA GLY A 39 8.44 19.56 -6.60
C GLY A 39 8.08 21.06 -6.62
N GLU A 40 7.40 21.58 -5.60
CA GLU A 40 7.02 23.01 -5.50
C GLU A 40 7.79 23.81 -4.44
N GLY A 41 9.01 23.38 -4.10
CA GLY A 41 9.92 24.15 -3.23
C GLY A 41 10.24 23.53 -1.87
N GLY A 42 9.90 22.24 -1.65
CA GLY A 42 10.61 21.42 -0.65
C GLY A 42 12.12 21.36 -0.95
N LEU A 43 12.93 20.96 0.04
CA LEU A 43 14.32 20.55 -0.25
C LEU A 43 14.29 19.63 -1.47
N PHE A 44 15.14 19.88 -2.47
CA PHE A 44 15.29 18.99 -3.64
C PHE A 44 15.36 17.55 -3.14
N PRO A 45 14.33 16.73 -3.41
CA PRO A 45 14.19 16.04 -4.69
C PRO A 45 13.02 16.57 -5.52
N ALA A 46 13.07 16.26 -6.81
CA ALA A 46 12.02 16.62 -7.75
C ALA A 46 11.40 15.40 -8.47
N GLY A 47 11.47 14.24 -7.82
CA GLY A 47 10.77 13.02 -8.21
C GLY A 47 10.20 12.34 -6.97
N PRO A 48 9.03 11.69 -7.04
CA PRO A 48 8.33 11.06 -5.92
C PRO A 48 9.16 10.08 -5.08
N ALA A 49 8.84 10.01 -3.78
CA ALA A 49 9.37 9.07 -2.79
C ALA A 49 8.82 7.64 -3.02
N TRP A 50 9.41 6.90 -3.95
CA TRP A 50 8.92 5.56 -4.34
C TRP A 50 9.43 4.42 -3.46
N ASN A 51 10.52 4.63 -2.73
CA ASN A 51 11.08 3.64 -1.82
C ASN A 51 11.46 4.31 -0.48
N MET A 52 11.25 3.58 0.62
CA MET A 52 11.48 4.04 1.99
C MET A 52 11.66 2.83 2.90
N VAL A 53 12.55 2.97 3.88
CA VAL A 53 12.82 1.98 4.93
C VAL A 53 13.00 2.66 6.28
N GLY A 54 12.57 1.99 7.35
CA GLY A 54 12.57 2.49 8.73
C GLY A 54 11.66 1.65 9.63
N PRO A 55 11.59 1.95 10.94
CA PRO A 55 12.41 2.96 11.62
C PRO A 55 13.81 2.41 12.01
N TYR A 56 14.76 3.32 12.22
CA TYR A 56 16.11 3.05 12.77
C TYR A 56 16.42 4.02 13.91
N ASP A 57 17.59 3.91 14.55
CA ASP A 57 18.11 4.88 15.53
C ASP A 57 19.63 4.97 15.33
N PHE A 58 20.06 5.65 14.26
CA PHE A 58 21.45 5.69 13.82
C PHE A 58 22.33 6.41 14.84
N ASP A 59 21.80 7.47 15.46
CA ASP A 59 22.55 8.33 16.36
C ASP A 59 22.37 7.99 17.86
N ASN A 60 21.52 6.99 18.14
CA ASN A 60 21.23 6.43 19.48
C ASN A 60 20.68 7.47 20.46
N ASP A 61 19.91 8.44 19.97
CA ASP A 61 19.26 9.46 20.81
C ASP A 61 17.84 9.06 21.24
N GLY A 62 17.32 7.97 20.67
CA GLY A 62 16.02 7.39 20.95
C GLY A 62 14.88 7.97 20.12
N PHE A 63 15.14 8.91 19.21
CA PHE A 63 14.23 9.30 18.16
C PHE A 63 14.50 8.46 16.91
N GLY A 64 13.44 8.03 16.25
CA GLY A 64 13.54 7.17 15.09
C GLY A 64 13.97 7.91 13.83
N ASP A 65 14.80 7.24 13.06
CA ASP A 65 15.28 7.60 11.75
C ASP A 65 14.58 6.80 10.65
N PHE A 66 14.59 7.34 9.44
CA PHE A 66 14.22 6.59 8.25
C PHE A 66 14.89 7.14 7.00
N VAL A 67 14.94 6.30 5.97
CA VAL A 67 15.64 6.62 4.73
C VAL A 67 14.69 6.51 3.56
N VAL A 68 14.72 7.49 2.67
CA VAL A 68 13.83 7.60 1.51
C VAL A 68 14.66 7.79 0.25
N SER A 69 14.30 7.11 -0.84
CA SER A 69 14.84 7.37 -2.17
C SER A 69 13.80 8.03 -3.07
N SER A 70 14.26 9.00 -3.87
CA SER A 70 13.45 9.61 -4.93
C SER A 70 13.57 8.83 -6.23
N SER A 71 12.48 8.73 -6.99
CA SER A 71 12.51 8.19 -8.36
C SER A 71 11.80 9.13 -9.33
N TYR A 72 12.08 9.00 -10.62
CA TYR A 72 11.54 9.83 -11.70
C TYR A 72 11.85 11.32 -11.60
N ALA A 73 12.99 11.68 -10.99
CA ALA A 73 13.35 13.09 -10.76
C ALA A 73 13.80 13.84 -12.02
N GLY A 74 14.14 13.13 -13.11
CA GLY A 74 14.55 13.73 -14.38
C GLY A 74 15.74 14.67 -14.20
N GLN A 75 15.61 15.92 -14.68
CA GLN A 75 16.70 16.92 -14.67
C GLN A 75 17.32 17.21 -13.30
N TYR A 76 16.65 16.82 -12.20
CA TYR A 76 17.13 17.03 -10.84
C TYR A 76 17.91 15.84 -10.29
N CYS A 77 17.89 14.71 -10.99
CA CYS A 77 18.49 13.42 -10.62
C CYS A 77 17.86 12.82 -9.37
N ASN A 78 17.91 11.49 -9.27
CA ASN A 78 17.48 10.81 -8.05
C ASN A 78 18.44 11.12 -6.89
N GLY A 79 17.99 10.88 -5.68
CA GLY A 79 18.73 11.08 -4.45
C GLY A 79 18.16 10.25 -3.31
N VAL A 80 18.96 10.15 -2.25
CA VAL A 80 18.62 9.47 -0.99
C VAL A 80 18.65 10.47 0.15
N TYR A 81 17.70 10.32 1.06
CA TYR A 81 17.36 11.27 2.10
C TYR A 81 17.26 10.52 3.42
N HIS A 82 17.98 10.99 4.41
CA HIS A 82 17.88 10.53 5.79
C HIS A 82 17.08 11.55 6.59
N TYR A 83 15.98 11.09 7.17
CA TYR A 83 15.08 11.82 8.03
C TYR A 83 15.15 11.27 9.45
N GLU A 84 14.90 12.12 10.43
CA GLU A 84 14.88 11.77 11.85
C GLU A 84 13.80 12.59 12.56
N ALA A 85 13.08 11.96 13.48
CA ALA A 85 12.24 12.70 14.43
C ALA A 85 13.12 13.58 15.32
N VAL A 86 12.71 14.82 15.56
CA VAL A 86 13.50 15.78 16.36
C VAL A 86 12.76 16.26 17.59
N ASN A 87 11.44 16.05 17.63
CA ASN A 87 10.53 16.23 18.75
C ASN A 87 9.23 15.45 18.45
N ASP A 88 8.37 15.34 19.46
CA ASP A 88 6.93 15.05 19.34
C ASP A 88 6.30 15.69 18.09
N ASP A 89 5.66 14.87 17.25
CA ASP A 89 4.99 15.23 15.99
C ASP A 89 5.90 15.99 14.98
N SER A 90 7.22 15.80 15.02
CA SER A 90 8.17 16.62 14.25
C SER A 90 9.35 15.84 13.68
N ILE A 91 9.44 15.78 12.34
CA ILE A 91 10.55 15.16 11.60
C ILE A 91 11.38 16.21 10.84
N ALA A 92 12.70 15.99 10.75
CA ALA A 92 13.64 16.82 10.00
C ALA A 92 14.55 16.00 9.08
N VAL A 93 14.97 16.59 7.95
CA VAL A 93 16.02 16.03 7.09
C VAL A 93 17.37 16.23 7.75
N LYS A 94 18.14 15.15 7.90
CA LYS A 94 19.49 15.16 8.50
C LYS A 94 20.60 15.04 7.48
N TRP A 95 20.40 14.23 6.43
CA TRP A 95 21.39 14.04 5.39
C TRP A 95 20.74 13.82 4.02
N VAL A 96 21.44 14.24 2.96
CA VAL A 96 20.98 14.11 1.57
C VAL A 96 22.17 13.84 0.66
N TYR A 97 21.99 12.89 -0.26
CA TYR A 97 22.88 12.70 -1.39
C TYR A 97 22.11 12.65 -2.71
N THR A 98 22.67 13.27 -3.76
CA THR A 98 22.05 13.33 -5.09
C THR A 98 22.99 12.73 -6.12
N PHE A 99 22.49 11.83 -6.95
CA PHE A 99 23.27 11.02 -7.89
C PHE A 99 23.58 11.75 -9.21
N TYR A 100 24.23 12.91 -9.13
CA TYR A 100 24.53 13.74 -10.31
C TYR A 100 25.40 13.05 -11.38
N ASP A 101 26.23 12.10 -10.97
CA ASP A 101 27.15 11.38 -11.85
C ASP A 101 26.54 10.08 -12.44
N LEU A 102 25.30 9.73 -12.05
CA LEU A 102 24.55 8.58 -12.56
C LEU A 102 23.46 9.03 -13.54
N SER A 103 22.30 8.36 -13.56
CA SER A 103 21.19 8.71 -14.44
C SER A 103 20.33 9.84 -13.86
N CYS A 104 20.12 10.88 -14.66
CA CYS A 104 19.11 11.93 -14.43
C CYS A 104 17.99 11.83 -15.49
N ALA A 105 17.75 10.63 -16.01
CA ALA A 105 16.63 10.39 -16.91
C ALA A 105 15.30 10.57 -16.16
N TYR A 106 14.26 11.01 -16.86
CA TYR A 106 12.94 11.14 -16.24
C TYR A 106 12.38 9.77 -15.80
N ASP A 107 12.82 8.69 -16.44
CA ASP A 107 12.38 7.32 -16.16
C ASP A 107 13.32 6.58 -15.19
N ALA A 108 14.19 7.32 -14.47
CA ALA A 108 15.16 6.71 -13.57
C ALA A 108 14.49 6.30 -12.24
N TYR A 109 14.57 5.02 -11.89
CA TYR A 109 14.20 4.46 -10.61
C TYR A 109 15.37 4.45 -9.61
N SER A 110 15.06 4.42 -8.33
CA SER A 110 16.03 4.08 -7.29
C SER A 110 15.37 3.40 -6.09
N SER A 111 16.10 2.49 -5.47
CA SER A 111 15.69 1.77 -4.26
C SER A 111 16.72 1.98 -3.15
N VAL A 112 16.29 1.82 -1.90
CA VAL A 112 17.15 1.96 -0.74
C VAL A 112 16.88 0.85 0.26
N ALA A 113 17.94 0.37 0.91
CA ALA A 113 17.93 -0.54 2.03
C ALA A 113 18.95 -0.05 3.07
N VAL A 114 18.87 -0.57 4.28
CA VAL A 114 19.80 -0.28 5.37
C VAL A 114 20.20 -1.61 6.00
N GLY A 115 21.49 -1.78 6.24
CA GLY A 115 22.06 -2.97 6.86
C GLY A 115 23.50 -2.72 7.29
N ASN A 116 23.98 -3.50 8.25
CA ASN A 116 25.33 -3.52 8.79
C ASN A 116 26.17 -4.57 8.05
N ILE A 117 26.44 -4.34 6.76
CA ILE A 117 27.02 -5.33 5.85
C ILE A 117 28.52 -5.58 6.11
N ASP A 118 29.19 -4.70 6.85
CA ASP A 118 30.60 -4.87 7.22
C ASP A 118 30.81 -5.36 8.67
N GLY A 119 29.72 -5.52 9.43
CA GLY A 119 29.71 -6.08 10.77
C GLY A 119 30.25 -5.16 11.87
N ASP A 120 30.38 -3.85 11.64
CA ASP A 120 30.95 -2.92 12.62
C ASP A 120 29.93 -2.38 13.65
N ASN A 121 28.64 -2.69 13.46
CA ASN A 121 27.45 -2.26 14.22
C ASN A 121 26.96 -0.83 13.93
N TYR A 122 27.38 -0.22 12.83
CA TYR A 122 26.92 1.08 12.36
C TYR A 122 26.29 0.98 10.98
N PRO A 123 25.01 0.58 10.89
CA PRO A 123 24.40 0.20 9.62
C PRO A 123 24.54 1.27 8.53
N GLU A 124 24.85 0.80 7.33
CA GLU A 124 25.06 1.59 6.13
C GLU A 124 23.74 1.83 5.39
N ILE A 125 23.68 2.93 4.65
CA ILE A 125 22.66 3.11 3.62
C ILE A 125 23.16 2.48 2.33
N LEU A 126 22.40 1.53 1.79
CA LEU A 126 22.63 0.95 0.46
C LEU A 126 21.59 1.51 -0.50
N SER A 127 22.05 2.09 -1.61
CA SER A 127 21.16 2.59 -2.66
C SER A 127 21.50 1.96 -4.01
N LEU A 128 20.46 1.43 -4.63
CA LEU A 128 20.50 0.87 -5.97
C LEU A 128 19.85 1.87 -6.93
N VAL A 129 20.62 2.37 -7.87
CA VAL A 129 20.25 3.52 -8.72
C VAL A 129 20.47 3.21 -10.18
N ASP A 130 19.53 3.65 -11.01
CA ASP A 130 19.63 3.52 -12.46
C ASP A 130 20.89 4.19 -13.02
N THR A 131 21.44 3.53 -14.03
CA THR A 131 22.55 4.05 -14.83
C THR A 131 22.02 4.50 -16.17
N SER A 132 22.71 5.43 -16.84
CA SER A 132 22.30 5.92 -18.16
C SER A 132 22.50 4.82 -19.20
N PRO A 133 21.44 4.36 -19.89
CA PRO A 133 21.58 3.29 -20.86
C PRO A 133 22.61 3.64 -21.95
N GLY A 134 23.54 2.72 -22.23
CA GLY A 134 24.61 2.90 -23.21
C GLY A 134 25.84 3.68 -22.72
N VAL A 135 25.92 4.05 -21.43
CA VAL A 135 27.10 4.65 -20.81
C VAL A 135 27.79 3.61 -19.93
N THR A 136 29.04 3.27 -20.27
CA THR A 136 29.80 2.22 -19.58
C THR A 136 30.49 2.73 -18.32
N GLY A 137 30.68 1.86 -17.32
CA GLY A 137 31.48 2.14 -16.13
C GLY A 137 30.76 3.00 -15.08
N GLN A 138 29.43 3.09 -15.17
CA GLN A 138 28.61 3.63 -14.11
C GLN A 138 28.41 2.57 -13.03
N ARG A 139 28.40 3.00 -11.77
CA ARG A 139 28.29 2.10 -10.62
C ARG A 139 26.95 2.33 -9.95
N GLY A 140 25.96 1.48 -10.23
CA GLY A 140 24.59 1.68 -9.78
C GLY A 140 24.40 1.45 -8.27
N LEU A 141 25.21 0.57 -7.67
CA LEU A 141 25.20 0.34 -6.23
C LEU A 141 26.09 1.39 -5.53
N GLN A 142 25.50 2.13 -4.60
CA GLN A 142 26.11 3.20 -3.83
C GLN A 142 25.89 2.91 -2.34
N ILE A 143 26.96 2.80 -1.56
CA ILE A 143 26.89 2.47 -0.13
C ILE A 143 27.50 3.61 0.68
N PHE A 144 26.80 4.04 1.73
CA PHE A 144 27.18 5.17 2.56
C PHE A 144 27.33 4.73 4.01
N GLU A 145 28.55 4.88 4.54
CA GLU A 145 28.81 4.58 5.95
C GLU A 145 28.18 5.61 6.86
N TRP A 146 27.66 5.15 7.99
CA TRP A 146 27.46 6.00 9.15
C TRP A 146 28.81 6.33 9.81
N SER A 147 29.07 7.62 10.05
CA SER A 147 30.27 8.06 10.77
C SER A 147 29.91 8.48 12.20
N PRO A 148 30.28 7.70 13.23
CA PRO A 148 29.99 8.04 14.63
C PRO A 148 30.78 9.27 15.12
N ASP A 149 31.86 9.65 14.42
CA ASP A 149 32.61 10.87 14.73
C ASP A 149 31.84 12.14 14.34
N SER A 150 31.06 12.07 13.25
CA SER A 150 30.26 13.19 12.74
C SER A 150 28.77 13.11 13.05
N MET A 151 28.30 11.96 13.56
CA MET A 151 26.88 11.64 13.75
C MET A 151 26.08 11.86 12.45
N SER A 152 26.61 11.35 11.34
CA SER A 152 26.03 11.52 10.02
C SER A 152 26.66 10.56 9.02
N PHE A 153 25.91 10.20 7.97
CA PHE A 153 26.43 9.47 6.82
C PHE A 153 27.51 10.26 6.07
N LEU A 154 28.47 9.56 5.49
CA LEU A 154 29.53 10.19 4.69
C LEU A 154 28.95 10.95 3.49
N SER A 155 29.55 12.10 3.16
CA SER A 155 29.07 12.96 2.05
C SER A 155 29.40 12.42 0.66
N THR A 156 30.13 11.31 0.59
CA THR A 156 30.41 10.53 -0.61
C THR A 156 30.23 9.05 -0.28
N PRO A 157 29.82 8.22 -1.24
CA PRO A 157 29.72 6.79 -1.03
C PRO A 157 31.06 6.21 -0.55
N THR A 158 31.00 5.37 0.47
CA THR A 158 32.13 4.56 0.96
C THR A 158 32.51 3.53 -0.09
N PHE A 159 31.50 2.82 -0.61
CA PHE A 159 31.67 1.81 -1.64
C PHE A 159 30.76 2.08 -2.83
N THR A 160 31.26 1.71 -4.01
CA THR A 160 30.47 1.76 -5.25
C THR A 160 30.78 0.52 -6.08
N TRP A 161 29.73 -0.07 -6.66
CA TRP A 161 29.88 -1.26 -7.49
C TRP A 161 28.97 -1.19 -8.72
N ASP A 162 29.46 -1.67 -9.86
CA ASP A 162 28.68 -1.80 -11.08
C ASP A 162 27.92 -3.12 -11.16
N MET A 163 28.17 -4.05 -10.22
CA MET A 163 27.58 -5.39 -10.18
C MET A 163 27.82 -6.22 -11.47
N GLY A 164 28.77 -5.81 -12.32
CA GLY A 164 28.91 -6.35 -13.66
C GLY A 164 27.74 -6.05 -14.60
N LEU A 165 26.88 -5.09 -14.22
CA LEU A 165 25.69 -4.66 -14.96
C LEU A 165 25.98 -3.29 -15.60
N ASP A 166 26.25 -3.28 -16.92
CA ASP A 166 26.31 -2.04 -17.69
C ASP A 166 24.93 -1.80 -18.35
N SER A 167 24.44 -0.55 -18.33
CA SER A 167 23.14 -0.15 -18.91
C SER A 167 21.90 -0.73 -18.22
N VAL A 168 21.89 -0.77 -16.89
CA VAL A 168 20.70 -1.03 -16.08
C VAL A 168 19.60 -0.05 -16.48
N TRP A 169 18.45 -0.57 -16.89
CA TRP A 169 17.29 0.25 -17.26
C TRP A 169 16.52 0.70 -16.03
N GLU A 170 16.29 -0.21 -15.09
CA GLU A 170 15.54 0.06 -13.87
C GLU A 170 16.06 -0.82 -12.71
N ALA A 171 16.34 -0.20 -11.58
CA ALA A 171 16.92 -0.77 -10.36
C ALA A 171 15.98 -1.67 -9.55
N GLY A 172 14.71 -1.84 -9.94
CA GLY A 172 13.75 -2.75 -9.29
C GLY A 172 13.61 -2.59 -7.77
N GLN A 173 14.34 -3.38 -6.98
CA GLN A 173 14.41 -3.24 -5.52
C GLN A 173 15.78 -3.73 -4.99
N ILE A 174 16.26 -3.12 -3.90
CA ILE A 174 17.32 -3.66 -3.04
C ILE A 174 16.71 -4.01 -1.67
N PHE A 175 17.19 -5.09 -1.06
CA PHE A 175 16.82 -5.57 0.27
C PHE A 175 18.07 -6.13 0.97
N VAL A 176 18.12 -6.07 2.30
CA VAL A 176 19.25 -6.55 3.10
C VAL A 176 18.71 -7.32 4.30
N GLU A 177 19.18 -8.55 4.48
CA GLU A 177 18.82 -9.43 5.59
C GLU A 177 19.83 -10.58 5.72
N ASP A 178 20.01 -11.10 6.93
CA ASP A 178 20.72 -12.36 7.21
C ASP A 178 19.79 -13.54 6.87
N LEU A 179 19.96 -14.11 5.68
CA LEU A 179 19.09 -15.14 5.10
C LEU A 179 19.40 -16.55 5.59
N ASP A 180 20.65 -16.79 5.98
CA ASP A 180 21.16 -18.13 6.30
C ASP A 180 21.56 -18.32 7.77
N GLY A 181 21.48 -17.24 8.56
CA GLY A 181 21.72 -17.22 10.00
C GLY A 181 23.20 -17.20 10.39
N ASP A 182 24.11 -16.86 9.49
CA ASP A 182 25.55 -16.81 9.76
C ASP A 182 26.01 -15.49 10.42
N ASN A 183 25.11 -14.50 10.57
CA ASN A 183 25.34 -13.14 11.07
C ASN A 183 26.15 -12.24 10.12
N LYS A 184 26.25 -12.59 8.86
CA LYS A 184 26.51 -11.68 7.76
C LYS A 184 25.16 -11.39 7.10
N GLU A 185 25.04 -10.18 6.56
CA GLU A 185 23.81 -9.77 5.91
C GLU A 185 24.00 -9.88 4.40
N GLU A 186 23.06 -10.56 3.75
CA GLU A 186 23.04 -10.69 2.31
C GLU A 186 22.28 -9.53 1.69
N ILE A 187 22.79 -9.10 0.54
CA ILE A 187 22.18 -8.05 -0.26
C ILE A 187 21.46 -8.71 -1.42
N ILE A 188 20.15 -8.50 -1.47
CA ILE A 188 19.28 -9.03 -2.52
C ILE A 188 18.90 -7.89 -3.45
N VAL A 189 19.12 -8.06 -4.75
CA VAL A 189 18.73 -7.07 -5.76
C VAL A 189 17.91 -7.70 -6.86
N SER A 190 16.88 -6.98 -7.30
CA SER A 190 16.15 -7.26 -8.53
C SER A 190 16.45 -6.13 -9.50
N VAL A 191 17.12 -6.43 -10.61
CA VAL A 191 17.58 -5.43 -11.57
C VAL A 191 17.02 -5.72 -12.96
N MET A 192 16.40 -4.72 -13.59
CA MET A 192 15.92 -4.81 -14.97
C MET A 192 17.04 -4.41 -15.93
N ASP A 193 17.55 -5.38 -16.69
CA ASP A 193 18.66 -5.21 -17.59
C ASP A 193 18.68 -6.17 -18.79
N GLY A 194 19.72 -6.08 -19.61
CA GLY A 194 19.99 -7.03 -20.70
C GLY A 194 20.51 -6.39 -21.99
N PRO A 195 20.89 -7.20 -23.00
CA PRO A 195 21.12 -6.70 -24.34
C PRO A 195 19.78 -6.41 -25.05
N TRP A 196 19.27 -5.19 -24.91
CA TRP A 196 18.00 -4.72 -25.48
C TRP A 196 17.84 -4.92 -27.00
N GLU A 197 18.94 -5.06 -27.73
CA GLU A 197 18.93 -5.40 -29.16
C GLU A 197 18.51 -6.85 -29.43
N GLU A 198 18.67 -7.75 -28.47
CA GLU A 198 18.40 -9.19 -28.57
C GLU A 198 17.04 -9.58 -27.99
N ILE A 199 16.53 -8.83 -27.00
CA ILE A 199 15.34 -9.16 -26.19
C ILE A 199 14.03 -8.59 -26.81
N GLY A 200 14.14 -7.63 -27.74
CA GLY A 200 12.96 -7.01 -28.37
C GLY A 200 12.27 -6.00 -27.44
N SER A 201 10.95 -6.05 -27.31
CA SER A 201 10.16 -5.11 -26.48
C SER A 201 9.84 -5.62 -25.07
N GLY A 202 10.42 -6.75 -24.65
CA GLY A 202 10.32 -7.26 -23.27
C GLY A 202 11.56 -6.86 -22.49
N GLY A 203 11.39 -6.39 -21.26
CA GLY A 203 12.51 -6.31 -20.30
C GLY A 203 12.87 -7.69 -19.77
N SER A 204 14.11 -7.86 -19.36
CA SER A 204 14.49 -8.96 -18.48
C SER A 204 14.82 -8.42 -17.11
N SER A 205 14.53 -9.20 -16.07
CA SER A 205 15.02 -8.92 -14.73
C SER A 205 15.96 -10.02 -14.28
N ARG A 206 16.96 -9.65 -13.49
CA ARG A 206 17.87 -10.56 -12.80
C ARG A 206 17.73 -10.38 -11.31
N LEU A 207 17.61 -11.50 -10.58
CA LEU A 207 17.77 -11.54 -9.14
C LEU A 207 19.22 -11.90 -8.82
N MET A 208 19.86 -11.16 -7.94
CA MET A 208 21.19 -11.48 -7.42
C MET A 208 21.17 -11.45 -5.89
N ILE A 209 21.90 -12.37 -5.28
CA ILE A 209 22.16 -12.44 -3.84
C ILE A 209 23.67 -12.43 -3.66
N PHE A 210 24.17 -11.53 -2.83
CA PHE A 210 25.59 -11.36 -2.58
C PHE A 210 25.86 -10.73 -1.21
N GLU A 211 26.94 -11.14 -0.58
CA GLU A 211 27.47 -10.54 0.64
C GLU A 211 28.78 -9.74 0.41
N LEU A 212 29.18 -8.96 1.42
CA LEU A 212 30.50 -8.34 1.47
C LEU A 212 31.57 -9.35 1.93
N ASP A 213 32.46 -9.78 1.03
CA ASP A 213 33.58 -10.69 1.37
C ASP A 213 34.69 -9.94 2.11
N THR A 214 35.20 -8.85 1.51
CA THR A 214 36.33 -8.13 2.10
C THR A 214 36.49 -6.70 1.59
N VAL A 215 37.20 -5.87 2.37
CA VAL A 215 37.59 -4.52 1.97
C VAL A 215 39.10 -4.43 1.77
N VAL A 216 39.54 -4.04 0.57
CA VAL A 216 40.97 -3.95 0.21
C VAL A 216 41.29 -2.56 -0.36
N ASN A 217 42.14 -1.80 0.32
CA ASN A 217 42.52 -0.43 -0.06
C ASN A 217 41.28 0.47 -0.31
N ASP A 218 40.35 0.49 0.65
CA ASP A 218 39.12 1.29 0.59
C ASP A 218 38.19 0.90 -0.59
N SER A 219 38.24 -0.36 -1.01
CA SER A 219 37.35 -0.91 -2.03
C SER A 219 36.71 -2.20 -1.52
N ALA A 220 35.38 -2.24 -1.53
CA ALA A 220 34.61 -3.45 -1.24
C ALA A 220 34.77 -4.49 -2.35
N ILE A 221 34.88 -5.75 -1.94
CA ILE A 221 34.83 -6.94 -2.78
C ILE A 221 33.62 -7.74 -2.32
N PHE A 222 32.67 -7.94 -3.23
CA PHE A 222 31.44 -8.70 -2.98
C PHE A 222 31.59 -10.13 -3.53
N ASN A 223 31.03 -11.08 -2.81
CA ASN A 223 30.90 -12.47 -3.24
C ASN A 223 29.48 -12.69 -3.74
N ILE A 224 29.30 -13.07 -5.00
CA ILE A 224 27.97 -13.39 -5.54
C ILE A 224 27.69 -14.86 -5.22
N GLU A 225 26.76 -15.09 -4.30
CA GLU A 225 26.30 -16.43 -3.91
C GLU A 225 25.29 -16.99 -4.91
N TYR A 226 24.39 -16.13 -5.39
CA TYR A 226 23.35 -16.53 -6.33
C TYR A 226 23.11 -15.48 -7.41
N GLU A 227 22.96 -15.94 -8.64
CA GLU A 227 22.46 -15.15 -9.76
C GLU A 227 21.44 -15.99 -10.52
N ASP A 228 20.20 -15.50 -10.59
CA ASP A 228 19.18 -16.17 -11.37
C ASP A 228 19.52 -16.08 -12.86
N ASN A 229 19.79 -17.25 -13.45
CA ASN A 229 20.08 -17.38 -14.87
C ASN A 229 18.80 -17.45 -15.73
N ALA A 230 17.63 -17.58 -15.10
CA ALA A 230 16.35 -17.48 -15.79
C ALA A 230 16.11 -16.02 -16.14
N TRP A 231 16.34 -15.67 -17.41
CA TRP A 231 15.86 -14.43 -18.00
C TRP A 231 14.34 -14.46 -17.95
N THR A 232 13.78 -13.97 -16.85
CA THR A 232 12.35 -13.74 -16.72
C THR A 232 12.05 -12.60 -17.68
N ASN A 233 11.27 -12.85 -18.73
CA ASN A 233 10.89 -11.82 -19.71
C ASN A 233 9.84 -10.84 -19.11
N TRP A 234 10.09 -10.41 -17.89
CA TRP A 234 9.17 -9.78 -16.95
C TRP A 234 9.92 -8.76 -16.10
N SER A 235 9.19 -7.79 -15.56
CA SER A 235 9.73 -6.68 -14.78
C SER A 235 9.65 -7.00 -13.28
N GLY A 236 10.78 -7.22 -12.60
CA GLY A 236 10.85 -7.56 -11.18
C GLY A 236 10.92 -6.30 -10.30
N TYR A 237 9.93 -6.10 -9.43
CA TYR A 237 9.78 -4.87 -8.61
C TYR A 237 9.75 -5.10 -7.10
N ASN A 238 9.63 -6.35 -6.65
CA ASN A 238 9.48 -6.67 -5.25
C ASN A 238 10.44 -7.76 -4.82
N ILE A 239 11.03 -7.56 -3.65
CA ILE A 239 11.69 -8.59 -2.86
C ILE A 239 11.02 -8.56 -1.48
N SER A 240 10.62 -9.73 -1.01
CA SER A 240 10.17 -10.01 0.35
C SER A 240 10.79 -11.33 0.79
N THR A 241 10.95 -11.50 2.09
CA THR A 241 11.63 -12.65 2.69
C THR A 241 10.83 -13.20 3.88
N GLY A 242 11.10 -14.44 4.25
CA GLY A 242 10.54 -15.08 5.43
C GLY A 242 10.54 -16.60 5.32
N ASP A 243 10.49 -17.28 6.46
CA ASP A 243 10.49 -18.75 6.61
C ASP A 243 9.05 -19.28 6.65
N LEU A 244 8.42 -19.39 5.49
CA LEU A 244 7.01 -19.77 5.36
C LEU A 244 6.76 -21.22 5.76
N ASP A 245 7.68 -22.13 5.47
CA ASP A 245 7.54 -23.54 5.81
C ASP A 245 8.13 -23.94 7.17
N ASN A 246 8.71 -22.98 7.90
CA ASN A 246 9.16 -23.07 9.29
C ASN A 246 10.28 -24.10 9.47
N ASP A 247 11.17 -24.22 8.50
CA ASP A 247 12.32 -25.12 8.54
C ASP A 247 13.58 -24.44 9.12
N GLY A 248 13.54 -23.11 9.28
CA GLY A 248 14.58 -22.27 9.84
C GLY A 248 15.50 -21.63 8.81
N LEU A 249 15.26 -21.84 7.51
CA LEU A 249 15.94 -21.19 6.40
C LEU A 249 15.00 -20.13 5.79
N MET A 250 15.53 -19.01 5.30
CA MET A 250 14.68 -17.98 4.70
C MET A 250 14.34 -18.30 3.25
N GLU A 251 13.08 -18.09 2.86
CA GLU A 251 12.73 -17.95 1.46
C GLU A 251 12.79 -16.50 0.98
N ILE A 252 12.99 -16.36 -0.32
CA ILE A 252 13.00 -15.11 -1.05
C ILE A 252 11.88 -15.15 -2.07
N TYR A 253 10.99 -14.17 -1.98
CA TYR A 253 9.84 -14.00 -2.85
C TYR A 253 10.05 -12.79 -3.74
N THR A 254 9.95 -12.98 -5.05
CA THR A 254 9.92 -11.86 -6.00
C THR A 254 8.66 -11.90 -6.87
N VAL A 255 8.24 -10.72 -7.30
CA VAL A 255 7.04 -10.53 -8.11
C VAL A 255 7.40 -9.93 -9.45
N ALA A 256 7.02 -10.63 -10.51
CA ALA A 256 6.98 -10.08 -11.85
C ALA A 256 5.72 -9.24 -12.04
N TYR A 257 5.92 -7.99 -12.49
CA TYR A 257 4.89 -6.97 -12.68
C TYR A 257 3.75 -7.49 -13.53
N GLU A 258 4.06 -8.09 -14.68
CA GLU A 258 3.06 -8.60 -15.60
C GLU A 258 2.41 -9.87 -15.06
N TYR A 259 1.07 -9.87 -15.03
CA TYR A 259 0.23 -11.02 -14.65
C TYR A 259 0.29 -11.44 -13.19
N TYR A 260 1.00 -10.70 -12.33
CA TYR A 260 1.20 -11.06 -10.92
C TYR A 260 1.77 -12.48 -10.80
N HIS A 261 3.04 -12.59 -11.16
CA HIS A 261 3.76 -13.85 -11.15
C HIS A 261 4.72 -13.87 -9.97
N VAL A 262 4.47 -14.75 -9.00
CA VAL A 262 5.33 -14.95 -7.85
C VAL A 262 6.37 -15.99 -8.20
N ILE A 263 7.63 -15.71 -7.85
CA ILE A 263 8.77 -16.60 -8.00
C ILE A 263 9.39 -16.74 -6.62
N VAL A 264 9.64 -17.98 -6.21
CA VAL A 264 10.12 -18.33 -4.87
C VAL A 264 11.49 -19.00 -4.99
N TYR A 265 12.42 -18.53 -4.18
CA TYR A 265 13.72 -19.13 -3.92
C TYR A 265 13.81 -19.45 -2.43
N GLU A 266 14.71 -20.34 -2.07
CA GLU A 266 14.91 -20.79 -0.70
C GLU A 266 16.39 -20.88 -0.41
N ASN A 267 16.81 -20.38 0.75
CA ASN A 267 18.11 -20.71 1.31
C ASN A 267 18.10 -22.20 1.69
N THR A 268 19.11 -22.95 1.24
CA THR A 268 19.16 -24.41 1.45
C THR A 268 20.30 -24.83 2.38
N GLU A 269 21.37 -24.04 2.39
CA GLU A 269 22.53 -24.14 3.28
C GLU A 269 23.16 -22.72 3.38
N GLU A 270 24.13 -22.54 4.28
CA GLU A 270 24.99 -21.34 4.35
C GLU A 270 25.49 -20.97 2.94
N ASP A 271 25.25 -19.72 2.51
CA ASP A 271 25.61 -19.18 1.19
C ASP A 271 25.00 -19.93 -0.03
N GLN A 272 23.97 -20.77 0.13
CA GLN A 272 23.39 -21.58 -0.96
C GLN A 272 21.89 -21.36 -1.14
N TYR A 273 21.50 -20.95 -2.35
CA TYR A 273 20.11 -20.65 -2.71
C TYR A 273 19.65 -21.47 -3.91
N GLU A 274 18.40 -21.94 -3.86
CA GLU A 274 17.78 -22.68 -4.95
C GLU A 274 16.44 -22.05 -5.36
N TYR A 275 16.15 -22.03 -6.66
CA TYR A 275 14.80 -21.76 -7.15
C TYR A 275 13.88 -22.92 -6.73
N GLN A 276 12.69 -22.58 -6.22
CA GLN A 276 11.70 -23.56 -5.77
C GLN A 276 10.53 -23.68 -6.73
N THR A 277 9.78 -22.60 -6.93
CA THR A 277 8.54 -22.60 -7.71
C THR A 277 8.21 -21.21 -8.25
N ASP A 278 7.34 -21.17 -9.27
CA ASP A 278 6.69 -19.95 -9.74
C ASP A 278 5.25 -20.22 -10.14
N PHE A 279 4.39 -19.23 -9.90
CA PHE A 279 2.97 -19.32 -10.23
C PHE A 279 2.27 -17.96 -10.27
N TYR A 280 1.14 -17.90 -10.95
CA TYR A 280 0.29 -16.72 -10.99
C TYR A 280 -0.71 -16.73 -9.84
N VAL A 281 -0.76 -15.66 -9.03
CA VAL A 281 -1.71 -15.52 -7.90
C VAL A 281 -3.07 -14.94 -8.35
N SER A 282 -3.37 -15.04 -9.64
CA SER A 282 -4.64 -14.61 -10.21
C SER A 282 -4.84 -15.28 -11.57
N SER A 283 -6.09 -15.60 -11.90
CA SER A 283 -6.46 -16.04 -13.26
C SER A 283 -6.77 -14.86 -14.20
N GLU A 284 -6.68 -13.62 -13.72
CA GLU A 284 -7.02 -12.44 -14.50
C GLU A 284 -5.82 -11.94 -15.31
N LEU A 285 -5.98 -11.88 -16.64
CA LEU A 285 -4.92 -11.46 -17.58
C LEU A 285 -4.42 -10.02 -17.36
N TYR A 286 -5.18 -9.23 -16.62
CA TYR A 286 -4.89 -7.82 -16.35
C TYR A 286 -4.48 -7.60 -14.90
N GLU A 287 -4.11 -8.65 -14.16
CA GLU A 287 -3.49 -8.50 -12.85
C GLU A 287 -2.05 -7.97 -13.01
N ARG A 288 -1.61 -7.16 -12.03
CA ARG A 288 -0.22 -6.68 -11.94
C ARG A 288 0.30 -6.76 -10.52
N GLY A 289 1.60 -7.05 -10.43
CA GLY A 289 2.39 -7.08 -9.20
C GLY A 289 2.93 -5.73 -8.77
N ASN A 290 3.08 -5.56 -7.46
CA ASN A 290 3.89 -4.52 -6.81
C ASN A 290 4.46 -5.15 -5.53
N GLN A 291 4.77 -4.33 -4.51
CA GLN A 291 5.49 -4.71 -3.30
C GLN A 291 4.60 -5.30 -2.21
N GLY A 292 3.81 -6.31 -2.56
CA GLY A 292 2.64 -6.74 -1.79
C GLY A 292 2.75 -8.10 -1.11
N ILE A 293 3.94 -8.57 -0.73
CA ILE A 293 4.13 -9.86 -0.04
C ILE A 293 4.65 -9.62 1.38
N LEU A 294 4.03 -10.28 2.36
CA LEU A 294 4.47 -10.34 3.76
C LEU A 294 4.35 -11.78 4.27
N ILE A 295 5.38 -12.25 4.96
CA ILE A 295 5.41 -13.52 5.68
C ILE A 295 5.42 -13.18 7.17
N HIS A 296 4.43 -13.64 7.92
CA HIS A 296 4.31 -13.32 9.34
C HIS A 296 3.41 -14.31 10.09
N ASP A 297 3.86 -14.78 11.25
CA ASP A 297 3.04 -15.48 12.25
C ASP A 297 2.12 -14.48 12.97
N ILE A 298 0.95 -14.21 12.38
CA ILE A 298 0.03 -13.19 12.90
C ILE A 298 -0.70 -13.67 14.16
N ASN A 299 -0.82 -14.98 14.34
CA ASN A 299 -1.61 -15.58 15.41
C ASN A 299 -0.74 -16.04 16.61
N ASN A 300 0.59 -15.93 16.46
CA ASN A 300 1.61 -16.39 17.41
C ASN A 300 1.53 -17.88 17.76
N ASP A 301 1.22 -18.74 16.77
CA ASP A 301 1.16 -20.19 16.94
C ASP A 301 2.43 -20.94 16.51
N GLY A 302 3.40 -20.20 15.96
CA GLY A 302 4.68 -20.70 15.48
C GLY A 302 4.67 -21.16 14.02
N ALA A 303 3.58 -20.94 13.28
CA ALA A 303 3.52 -21.11 11.83
C ALA A 303 3.34 -19.75 11.16
N ASN A 304 4.17 -19.45 10.17
CA ASN A 304 4.03 -18.21 9.39
C ASN A 304 2.87 -18.28 8.38
N GLU A 305 2.15 -17.16 8.23
CA GLU A 305 1.20 -16.94 7.15
C GLU A 305 1.79 -16.07 6.03
N LEU A 306 1.35 -16.32 4.80
CA LEU A 306 1.72 -15.57 3.61
C LEU A 306 0.56 -14.64 3.19
N PHE A 307 0.76 -13.33 3.35
CA PHE A 307 -0.18 -12.28 2.94
C PHE A 307 0.24 -11.68 1.59
N VAL A 308 -0.68 -11.65 0.64
CA VAL A 308 -0.39 -11.29 -0.75
C VAL A 308 -1.40 -10.29 -1.30
N LEU A 309 -0.91 -9.14 -1.76
CA LEU A 309 -1.69 -8.06 -2.37
C LEU A 309 -1.40 -7.95 -3.85
N THR A 310 -2.46 -7.93 -4.65
CA THR A 310 -2.39 -7.61 -6.08
C THR A 310 -2.80 -6.16 -6.34
N SER A 311 -2.24 -5.57 -7.38
CA SER A 311 -2.49 -4.16 -7.70
C SER A 311 -3.63 -3.94 -8.68
N GLY A 312 -4.09 -4.99 -9.37
CA GLY A 312 -5.01 -4.83 -10.48
C GLY A 312 -4.43 -3.96 -11.59
N THR A 313 -5.28 -3.55 -12.53
CA THR A 313 -4.91 -2.56 -13.55
C THR A 313 -6.07 -1.72 -14.01
N ASN A 314 -5.70 -0.60 -14.61
CA ASN A 314 -6.58 0.28 -15.33
C ASN A 314 -6.06 0.47 -16.75
N THR A 315 -6.95 0.81 -17.68
CA THR A 315 -6.54 1.39 -18.97
C THR A 315 -5.78 2.70 -18.74
N LEU A 316 -5.02 3.17 -19.74
CA LEU A 316 -4.40 4.50 -19.70
C LEU A 316 -5.41 5.62 -19.41
N ALA A 317 -6.70 5.46 -19.75
CA ALA A 317 -7.75 6.43 -19.45
C ALA A 317 -8.36 6.26 -18.04
N GLY A 318 -7.73 5.50 -17.15
CA GLY A 318 -8.19 5.26 -15.78
C GLY A 318 -9.45 4.38 -15.66
N THR A 319 -9.86 3.69 -16.74
CA THR A 319 -10.95 2.71 -16.66
C THR A 319 -10.42 1.42 -16.03
N LEU A 320 -11.07 0.98 -14.95
CA LEU A 320 -10.73 -0.28 -14.26
C LEU A 320 -10.85 -1.49 -15.19
N LEU A 321 -9.77 -2.27 -15.26
CA LEU A 321 -9.71 -3.56 -15.95
C LEU A 321 -9.77 -4.71 -14.96
N ALA A 322 -8.98 -4.65 -13.88
CA ALA A 322 -8.97 -5.61 -12.78
C ALA A 322 -8.78 -4.86 -11.45
N PRO A 323 -9.56 -5.17 -10.40
CA PRO A 323 -9.29 -4.65 -9.06
C PRO A 323 -8.04 -5.31 -8.47
N GLY A 324 -7.39 -4.63 -7.53
CA GLY A 324 -6.43 -5.30 -6.65
C GLY A 324 -7.15 -6.22 -5.68
N LYS A 325 -6.45 -7.24 -5.19
CA LYS A 325 -7.01 -8.28 -4.33
C LYS A 325 -6.07 -8.56 -3.18
N PHE A 326 -6.66 -8.96 -2.07
CA PHE A 326 -5.94 -9.40 -0.88
C PHE A 326 -6.19 -10.90 -0.69
N TYR A 327 -5.12 -11.67 -0.63
CA TYR A 327 -5.09 -13.11 -0.40
C TYR A 327 -4.24 -13.47 0.81
N VAL A 328 -4.55 -14.60 1.45
CA VAL A 328 -3.78 -15.19 2.55
C VAL A 328 -3.60 -16.69 2.31
N ALA A 329 -2.38 -17.20 2.49
CA ALA A 329 -2.06 -18.62 2.50
C ALA A 329 -1.35 -18.99 3.81
N GLY A 330 -1.36 -20.27 4.16
CA GLY A 330 -0.70 -20.80 5.35
C GLY A 330 -0.84 -22.32 5.43
N ASN A 331 -0.23 -22.95 6.43
CA ASN A 331 -0.04 -24.40 6.50
C ASN A 331 0.74 -24.94 5.29
N ILE A 332 1.82 -24.24 4.92
CA ILE A 332 2.75 -24.67 3.88
C ILE A 332 3.90 -25.38 4.60
N ASP A 333 4.16 -26.64 4.24
CA ASP A 333 5.25 -27.45 4.83
C ASP A 333 6.44 -27.60 3.86
N ASP A 334 6.32 -27.09 2.63
CA ASP A 334 7.30 -27.21 1.54
C ASP A 334 6.96 -26.16 0.47
N VAL A 335 7.75 -25.10 0.40
CA VAL A 335 7.51 -23.98 -0.53
C VAL A 335 7.60 -24.38 -2.01
N SER A 336 8.27 -25.47 -2.37
CA SER A 336 8.30 -25.99 -3.74
C SER A 336 6.92 -26.45 -4.24
N THR A 337 6.00 -26.73 -3.29
CA THR A 337 4.63 -27.13 -3.59
C THR A 337 3.63 -25.98 -3.61
N LEU A 338 4.05 -24.79 -3.18
CA LEU A 338 3.20 -23.61 -3.09
C LEU A 338 2.61 -23.26 -4.46
N SER A 339 1.31 -22.98 -4.46
CA SER A 339 0.56 -22.68 -5.66
C SER A 339 -0.61 -21.73 -5.38
N PHE A 340 -1.25 -21.21 -6.42
CA PHE A 340 -2.45 -20.40 -6.24
C PHE A 340 -3.63 -21.17 -5.60
N ALA A 341 -3.60 -22.50 -5.56
CA ALA A 341 -4.65 -23.28 -4.90
C ALA A 341 -4.65 -23.13 -3.38
N ASP A 342 -3.54 -22.67 -2.80
CA ASP A 342 -3.32 -22.55 -1.36
C ASP A 342 -3.83 -21.21 -0.80
N PHE A 343 -4.18 -20.27 -1.69
CA PHE A 343 -4.58 -18.92 -1.33
C PHE A 343 -6.08 -18.78 -1.05
N ASN A 344 -6.39 -18.20 0.09
CA ASN A 344 -7.72 -17.79 0.51
C ASN A 344 -7.94 -16.32 0.11
N TYR A 345 -9.01 -16.05 -0.61
CA TYR A 345 -9.38 -14.69 -0.99
C TYR A 345 -10.06 -13.96 0.17
N PHE A 346 -9.57 -12.78 0.51
CA PHE A 346 -10.16 -11.92 1.54
C PHE A 346 -11.00 -10.81 0.90
N ALA A 347 -10.36 -9.88 0.20
CA ALA A 347 -11.01 -8.65 -0.27
C ALA A 347 -10.53 -8.20 -1.65
N SER A 348 -11.25 -7.25 -2.24
CA SER A 348 -10.89 -6.61 -3.50
C SER A 348 -11.06 -5.10 -3.43
N TYR A 349 -10.11 -4.39 -4.03
CA TYR A 349 -10.00 -2.95 -4.01
C TYR A 349 -10.06 -2.44 -5.44
N SER A 350 -11.08 -1.65 -5.75
CA SER A 350 -11.24 -1.09 -7.11
C SER A 350 -10.05 -0.24 -7.54
N GLY A 351 -9.27 0.28 -6.59
CA GLY A 351 -8.10 1.09 -6.88
C GLY A 351 -6.78 0.36 -6.99
N GLY A 352 -6.74 -0.92 -6.58
CA GLY A 352 -5.48 -1.63 -6.41
C GLY A 352 -4.85 -1.44 -5.04
N LEU A 353 -3.87 -2.29 -4.74
CA LEU A 353 -3.02 -2.22 -3.55
C LEU A 353 -1.54 -2.19 -3.96
N ARG A 354 -0.64 -1.78 -3.06
CA ARG A 354 0.81 -1.71 -3.32
C ARG A 354 1.68 -2.48 -2.34
N GLN A 355 1.49 -2.28 -1.04
CA GLN A 355 2.32 -2.85 0.02
C GLN A 355 1.45 -3.35 1.17
N VAL A 356 1.88 -4.44 1.80
CA VAL A 356 1.40 -4.92 3.10
C VAL A 356 2.57 -4.89 4.08
N ILE A 357 2.32 -4.46 5.30
CA ILE A 357 3.22 -4.62 6.45
C ILE A 357 2.41 -5.07 7.67
N ASN A 358 3.06 -5.64 8.67
CA ASN A 358 2.48 -5.87 9.99
C ASN A 358 2.84 -4.73 10.96
N GLY A 359 2.04 -4.53 12.00
CA GLY A 359 2.29 -3.55 13.07
C GLY A 359 1.17 -3.54 14.12
N ASP A 360 1.21 -2.56 15.04
CA ASP A 360 0.20 -2.31 16.07
C ASP A 360 0.15 -0.79 16.33
N ALA A 361 -0.26 -0.01 15.32
CA ALA A 361 -0.21 1.45 15.39
C ALA A 361 -1.27 2.06 16.32
N ASP A 362 -2.34 1.33 16.62
CA ASP A 362 -3.36 1.77 17.59
C ASP A 362 -2.96 1.45 19.04
N GLY A 363 -1.98 0.56 19.25
CA GLY A 363 -1.37 0.23 20.53
C GLY A 363 -2.26 -0.64 21.41
N ASP A 364 -3.22 -1.36 20.84
CA ASP A 364 -4.17 -2.17 21.58
C ASP A 364 -3.64 -3.59 21.90
N GLY A 365 -2.52 -3.98 21.28
CA GLY A 365 -1.84 -5.26 21.46
C GLY A 365 -2.30 -6.37 20.53
N ASN A 366 -3.30 -6.13 19.68
CA ASN A 366 -3.65 -7.00 18.57
C ASN A 366 -2.76 -6.65 17.37
N PRO A 367 -2.31 -7.64 16.58
CA PRO A 367 -1.55 -7.35 15.37
C PRO A 367 -2.48 -6.85 14.25
N ASN A 368 -2.01 -5.85 13.54
CA ASN A 368 -2.66 -5.26 12.38
C ASN A 368 -1.86 -5.57 11.11
N LEU A 369 -2.57 -5.63 9.98
CA LEU A 369 -1.97 -5.56 8.66
C LEU A 369 -2.31 -4.20 8.03
N TYR A 370 -1.30 -3.41 7.72
CA TYR A 370 -1.47 -2.13 7.06
C TYR A 370 -1.26 -2.27 5.55
N LEU A 371 -2.24 -1.85 4.76
CA LEU A 371 -2.25 -2.00 3.31
C LEU A 371 -2.17 -0.64 2.61
N ALA A 372 -1.12 -0.42 1.83
CA ALA A 372 -0.99 0.74 0.96
C ALA A 372 -1.98 0.66 -0.22
N GLY A 373 -2.86 1.64 -0.32
CA GLY A 373 -3.78 1.79 -1.44
C GLY A 373 -3.08 2.33 -2.69
N HIS A 374 -3.34 1.68 -3.83
CA HIS A 374 -2.82 2.15 -5.12
C HIS A 374 -3.58 3.38 -5.64
N TYR A 375 -4.81 3.66 -5.18
CA TYR A 375 -5.55 4.89 -5.49
C TYR A 375 -6.08 5.55 -4.22
N ASN A 376 -6.52 6.80 -4.37
CA ASN A 376 -7.17 7.63 -3.35
C ASN A 376 -6.26 7.95 -2.17
N GLU A 377 -4.94 7.79 -2.35
CA GLU A 377 -3.96 8.07 -1.30
C GLU A 377 -4.39 7.43 0.03
N SER A 378 -4.83 6.16 -0.04
CA SER A 378 -5.49 5.50 1.08
C SER A 378 -4.59 4.53 1.79
N LEU A 379 -4.78 4.41 3.10
CA LEU A 379 -4.17 3.41 3.94
C LEU A 379 -5.28 2.62 4.65
N TYR A 380 -5.24 1.31 4.51
CA TYR A 380 -6.19 0.40 5.16
C TYR A 380 -5.51 -0.28 6.34
N ASP A 381 -6.29 -0.53 7.38
CA ASP A 381 -5.89 -1.26 8.57
C ASP A 381 -6.78 -2.49 8.69
N TRP A 382 -6.15 -3.66 8.80
CA TRP A 382 -6.79 -4.95 9.02
C TRP A 382 -6.36 -5.49 10.38
N GLU A 383 -7.15 -5.19 11.39
CA GLU A 383 -6.94 -5.66 12.75
C GLU A 383 -7.28 -7.15 12.86
N TYR A 384 -6.36 -7.95 13.38
CA TYR A 384 -6.60 -9.37 13.66
C TYR A 384 -7.24 -9.55 15.04
N ASN A 385 -8.48 -10.05 15.05
CA ASN A 385 -9.29 -10.21 16.26
C ASN A 385 -9.11 -11.58 16.94
N GLY A 386 -8.10 -12.35 16.51
CA GLY A 386 -7.84 -13.73 16.95
C GLY A 386 -8.70 -14.78 16.25
N GLY A 387 -8.21 -16.01 16.19
CA GLY A 387 -8.89 -17.14 15.57
C GLY A 387 -7.99 -17.93 14.62
N ASP A 388 -8.53 -18.24 13.45
CA ASP A 388 -7.82 -18.84 12.32
C ASP A 388 -7.44 -17.70 11.34
N PRO A 389 -6.14 -17.44 11.11
CA PRO A 389 -5.70 -16.31 10.29
C PRO A 389 -6.01 -16.49 8.80
N LEU A 390 -6.46 -17.67 8.36
CA LEU A 390 -6.89 -17.92 6.98
C LEU A 390 -8.37 -17.56 6.74
N LEU A 391 -9.07 -17.09 7.79
CA LEU A 391 -10.50 -16.76 7.73
C LEU A 391 -10.72 -15.26 7.92
N ILE A 392 -11.31 -14.63 6.90
CA ILE A 392 -11.62 -13.20 6.88
C ILE A 392 -12.49 -12.73 8.06
N GLU A 393 -13.36 -13.58 8.61
CA GLU A 393 -14.19 -13.21 9.77
C GLU A 393 -13.41 -12.90 11.05
N ASN A 394 -12.12 -13.26 11.10
CA ASN A 394 -11.24 -12.93 12.22
C ASN A 394 -10.52 -11.59 12.03
N TYR A 395 -10.86 -10.84 10.99
CA TYR A 395 -10.28 -9.53 10.71
C TYR A 395 -11.34 -8.43 10.68
N THR A 396 -10.96 -7.24 11.13
CA THR A 396 -11.76 -6.02 11.02
C THR A 396 -10.99 -5.03 10.15
N GLU A 397 -11.61 -4.59 9.05
CA GLU A 397 -11.02 -3.57 8.18
C GLU A 397 -11.50 -2.16 8.55
N SER A 398 -10.57 -1.22 8.62
CA SER A 398 -10.81 0.23 8.69
C SER A 398 -9.96 0.98 7.65
N ILE A 399 -10.34 2.23 7.33
CA ILE A 399 -9.50 3.16 6.56
C ILE A 399 -8.92 4.18 7.54
N VAL A 400 -7.61 4.15 7.77
CA VAL A 400 -6.94 5.02 8.75
C VAL A 400 -6.40 6.31 8.12
N PHE A 401 -6.26 6.34 6.79
CA PHE A 401 -5.96 7.55 6.04
C PHE A 401 -6.55 7.48 4.63
N MET A 402 -7.04 8.62 4.13
CA MET A 402 -7.45 8.77 2.74
C MET A 402 -7.51 10.25 2.37
N ASP A 403 -6.81 10.64 1.30
CA ASP A 403 -6.96 11.96 0.69
C ASP A 403 -7.63 11.81 -0.70
N ASP A 404 -8.87 12.28 -0.81
CA ASP A 404 -9.71 12.22 -2.02
C ASP A 404 -9.30 13.24 -3.10
N THR A 405 -8.09 13.79 -3.04
CA THR A 405 -7.61 14.70 -4.08
C THR A 405 -6.79 13.95 -5.13
N THR A 406 -7.42 13.69 -6.28
CA THR A 406 -6.67 13.40 -7.51
C THR A 406 -5.70 14.54 -7.76
N ASP A 407 -4.44 14.22 -8.03
CA ASP A 407 -3.51 15.22 -8.53
C ASP A 407 -4.02 15.73 -9.89
N ASN A 408 -3.91 17.03 -10.16
CA ASN A 408 -4.40 17.62 -11.41
C ASN A 408 -3.33 17.56 -12.52
N TYR A 409 -2.31 16.71 -12.39
CA TYR A 409 -1.18 16.67 -13.32
C TYR A 409 -1.59 16.15 -14.69
N THR A 410 -2.31 15.03 -14.72
CA THR A 410 -2.92 14.50 -15.95
C THR A 410 -4.35 14.01 -15.70
N PRO A 411 -5.34 14.93 -15.63
CA PRO A 411 -6.71 14.56 -15.26
C PRO A 411 -7.32 13.50 -16.20
N GLY A 412 -7.86 12.44 -15.62
CA GLY A 412 -8.55 11.37 -16.38
C GLY A 412 -7.65 10.25 -16.90
N ASN A 413 -6.41 10.13 -16.40
CA ASN A 413 -5.56 8.96 -16.60
C ASN A 413 -5.13 8.33 -15.26
N ASP A 414 -4.50 7.16 -15.34
CA ASP A 414 -3.95 6.44 -14.18
C ASP A 414 -2.80 7.19 -13.50
N GLN A 415 -1.98 7.90 -14.29
CA GLN A 415 -0.83 8.67 -13.77
C GLN A 415 -1.24 9.86 -12.89
N GLY A 416 -2.46 10.37 -13.05
CA GLY A 416 -3.02 11.43 -12.18
C GLY A 416 -3.69 10.91 -10.91
N LYS A 417 -3.46 9.63 -10.56
CA LYS A 417 -3.93 9.00 -9.34
C LYS A 417 -2.80 8.91 -8.33
N VAL A 418 -3.02 9.57 -7.19
CA VAL A 418 -2.12 9.56 -6.03
C VAL A 418 -2.28 8.26 -5.26
N ARG A 419 -1.15 7.76 -4.73
CA ARG A 419 -1.06 6.45 -4.10
C ARG A 419 -0.09 6.43 -2.95
N VAL A 420 -0.32 5.55 -1.98
CA VAL A 420 0.68 5.24 -0.95
C VAL A 420 1.68 4.27 -1.57
N ALA A 421 2.97 4.63 -1.61
CA ALA A 421 4.00 3.83 -2.25
C ALA A 421 4.73 2.90 -1.28
N LYS A 422 5.18 3.44 -0.15
CA LYS A 422 5.81 2.70 0.94
C LYS A 422 5.31 3.16 2.30
N LEU A 423 5.37 2.27 3.28
CA LEU A 423 5.13 2.58 4.68
C LEU A 423 5.92 1.67 5.62
N PHE A 424 6.07 2.13 6.86
CA PHE A 424 6.50 1.37 8.03
C PHE A 424 5.73 1.87 9.27
N THR A 425 5.80 1.11 10.36
CA THR A 425 5.23 1.50 11.66
C THR A 425 6.27 1.48 12.77
N GLY A 426 6.05 2.28 13.80
CA GLY A 426 6.83 2.28 15.04
C GLY A 426 6.71 3.61 15.77
N ASP A 427 7.05 3.65 17.04
CA ASP A 427 7.15 4.88 17.84
C ASP A 427 8.40 5.67 17.40
N ILE A 428 8.23 6.56 16.43
CA ILE A 428 9.37 7.27 15.81
C ILE A 428 9.75 8.50 16.60
N ASP A 429 8.84 9.13 17.33
CA ASP A 429 9.12 10.35 18.08
C ASP A 429 9.24 10.14 19.60
N ASN A 430 9.24 8.87 20.03
CA ASN A 430 9.51 8.41 21.39
C ASN A 430 8.51 8.94 22.42
N ASP A 431 7.24 9.05 22.00
CA ASP A 431 6.15 9.51 22.84
C ASP A 431 5.36 8.34 23.48
N ASN A 432 5.70 7.09 23.13
CA ASN A 432 5.04 5.83 23.50
C ASN A 432 3.71 5.56 22.78
N LYS A 433 3.50 6.19 21.62
CA LYS A 433 2.47 5.81 20.66
C LYS A 433 3.15 5.40 19.37
N ASN A 434 2.56 4.41 18.71
CA ASN A 434 3.11 3.91 17.46
C ASN A 434 2.62 4.79 16.31
N ASP A 435 3.55 5.17 15.43
CA ASP A 435 3.26 5.94 14.24
C ASP A 435 3.11 5.04 13.02
N ILE A 436 2.45 5.58 11.99
CA ILE A 436 2.58 5.10 10.62
C ILE A 436 3.22 6.20 9.78
N ILE A 437 4.41 5.90 9.27
CA ILE A 437 5.11 6.76 8.31
C ILE A 437 4.90 6.19 6.92
N PHE A 438 4.46 7.03 5.99
CA PHE A 438 4.23 6.58 4.62
C PHE A 438 4.57 7.63 3.58
N SER A 439 4.96 7.16 2.40
CA SER A 439 5.19 7.98 1.23
C SER A 439 3.96 8.03 0.33
N SER A 440 3.54 9.25 0.01
CA SER A 440 2.59 9.53 -1.06
C SER A 440 3.35 9.75 -2.36
N ALA A 441 3.09 8.91 -3.35
CA ALA A 441 3.71 8.97 -4.66
C ALA A 441 2.74 9.51 -5.72
N SER A 442 3.21 10.52 -6.45
CA SER A 442 2.52 11.13 -7.58
C SER A 442 3.56 11.66 -8.58
N PHE A 443 3.17 11.79 -9.85
CA PHE A 443 3.99 12.49 -10.85
C PHE A 443 3.73 14.01 -10.86
N ALA A 444 2.73 14.47 -10.11
CA ALA A 444 2.46 15.88 -9.93
C ALA A 444 3.50 16.52 -9.02
N PRO A 445 3.87 17.79 -9.22
CA PRO A 445 4.84 18.47 -8.36
C PRO A 445 4.26 18.90 -7.00
N ASP A 446 2.93 18.93 -6.87
CA ASP A 446 2.19 19.49 -5.73
C ASP A 446 1.62 18.42 -4.77
N LYS A 447 2.02 17.16 -4.93
CA LYS A 447 1.42 16.02 -4.22
C LYS A 447 2.35 15.00 -3.58
N PRO A 448 3.57 14.73 -4.09
CA PRO A 448 4.42 13.76 -3.45
C PRO A 448 4.85 14.30 -2.10
N HIS A 449 4.57 13.49 -1.07
CA HIS A 449 4.67 13.86 0.33
C HIS A 449 5.16 12.68 1.14
N LEU A 450 5.73 12.99 2.29
CA LEU A 450 5.83 12.07 3.42
C LEU A 450 4.81 12.48 4.46
N PHE A 451 4.14 11.49 5.04
CA PHE A 451 3.19 11.68 6.13
C PHE A 451 3.59 10.86 7.33
N MET A 452 3.31 11.40 8.51
CA MET A 452 3.24 10.70 9.77
C MET A 452 1.80 10.81 10.28
N ILE A 453 1.17 9.68 10.47
CA ILE A 453 -0.11 9.60 11.19
C ILE A 453 0.07 8.82 12.48
N GLU A 454 -0.73 9.17 13.45
CA GLU A 454 -0.69 8.56 14.78
C GLU A 454 -2.11 8.33 15.27
N HIS A 455 -2.32 7.25 16.01
CA HIS A 455 -3.57 7.00 16.71
C HIS A 455 -3.71 7.90 17.95
N ASP A 456 -4.85 8.55 18.16
CA ASP A 456 -5.09 9.53 19.23
C ASP A 456 -5.07 8.97 20.67
N GLY A 457 -4.69 7.70 20.84
CA GLY A 457 -4.56 7.02 22.11
C GLY A 457 -5.90 6.73 22.79
N THR A 458 -7.04 6.90 22.10
CA THR A 458 -8.33 6.43 22.60
C THR A 458 -8.44 4.91 22.43
N LEU A 459 -7.60 4.19 23.18
CA LEU A 459 -7.61 2.73 23.26
C LEU A 459 -9.05 2.24 23.44
N GLY A 460 -9.56 1.56 22.42
CA GLY A 460 -10.86 0.95 22.41
C GLY A 460 -10.88 -0.17 23.44
N PHE A 461 -11.08 0.16 24.73
CA PHE A 461 -11.23 -0.85 25.76
C PHE A 461 -12.36 -1.78 25.35
N GLY A 462 -11.99 -3.03 25.02
CA GLY A 462 -12.84 -4.17 24.71
C GLY A 462 -14.08 -4.25 25.58
N ASN A 463 -15.09 -3.50 25.17
CA ASN A 463 -16.46 -3.71 25.53
C ASN A 463 -17.17 -3.74 24.20
N GLN A 464 -17.87 -4.86 24.00
CA GLN A 464 -19.04 -5.00 23.14
C GLN A 464 -20.09 -3.92 23.50
N HIS A 465 -19.77 -2.65 23.26
CA HIS A 465 -20.70 -1.57 23.16
C HIS A 465 -20.94 -1.44 21.68
N ASN A 466 -22.15 -1.83 21.26
CA ASN A 466 -22.76 -1.30 20.05
C ASN A 466 -22.39 0.19 19.98
N LEU A 467 -21.41 0.54 19.13
CA LEU A 467 -20.97 1.91 18.92
C LEU A 467 -22.09 2.61 18.18
N ALA A 468 -23.03 3.07 19.00
CA ALA A 468 -24.05 4.01 18.60
C ALA A 468 -23.29 5.26 18.13
N PRO A 469 -23.48 5.70 16.87
CA PRO A 469 -22.78 6.84 16.30
C PRO A 469 -22.83 8.04 17.25
N GLN A 470 -21.77 8.80 17.48
CA GLN A 470 -21.85 9.84 18.54
C GLN A 470 -22.68 11.08 18.13
N ARG A 471 -23.05 11.25 16.85
CA ARG A 471 -23.89 12.38 16.38
C ARG A 471 -24.90 11.96 15.30
N ILE A 472 -26.05 12.66 15.27
CA ILE A 472 -27.02 12.55 14.17
C ILE A 472 -26.42 13.25 12.95
N SER A 473 -26.36 12.56 11.81
CA SER A 473 -25.86 13.12 10.54
C SER A 473 -26.77 12.72 9.38
N ILE A 474 -26.74 13.50 8.30
CA ILE A 474 -27.33 13.12 7.01
C ILE A 474 -26.47 13.67 5.90
N GLY A 475 -26.02 12.80 4.99
CA GLY A 475 -25.22 13.15 3.82
C GLY A 475 -25.97 14.05 2.84
N GLN A 476 -25.27 14.59 1.84
CA GLN A 476 -25.98 15.14 0.68
C GLN A 476 -26.64 14.00 -0.09
N ASN A 477 -27.83 14.22 -0.65
CA ASN A 477 -28.47 13.19 -1.46
C ASN A 477 -27.61 12.88 -2.70
N TYR A 478 -27.46 11.61 -3.09
CA TYR A 478 -26.70 11.21 -4.28
C TYR A 478 -27.53 10.33 -5.22
N PRO A 479 -27.53 10.61 -6.54
CA PRO A 479 -26.95 11.80 -7.18
C PRO A 479 -27.68 13.11 -6.79
N ASN A 480 -27.07 14.28 -7.04
CA ASN A 480 -27.69 15.62 -6.96
C ASN A 480 -26.99 16.61 -7.93
N PRO A 481 -27.64 17.11 -9.01
CA PRO A 481 -29.04 16.88 -9.37
C PRO A 481 -29.36 15.41 -9.64
N PHE A 482 -30.59 14.98 -9.32
CA PHE A 482 -31.04 13.60 -9.51
C PHE A 482 -32.13 13.48 -10.57
N ASN A 483 -32.16 12.34 -11.27
CA ASN A 483 -33.22 11.99 -12.24
C ASN A 483 -33.31 10.45 -12.46
N PRO A 484 -34.44 9.77 -12.18
CA PRO A 484 -35.54 10.17 -11.31
C PRO A 484 -35.27 9.85 -9.83
N GLU A 485 -34.13 9.24 -9.51
CA GLU A 485 -33.86 8.64 -8.21
C GLU A 485 -32.66 9.26 -7.50
N THR A 486 -32.79 9.41 -6.19
CA THR A 486 -31.70 9.73 -5.27
C THR A 486 -31.78 8.89 -4.01
N ARG A 487 -30.65 8.76 -3.32
CA ARG A 487 -30.52 8.08 -2.04
C ARG A 487 -30.10 9.07 -0.96
N PHE A 488 -30.59 8.84 0.24
CA PHE A 488 -30.18 9.52 1.46
C PHE A 488 -29.50 8.51 2.36
N GLN A 489 -28.34 8.88 2.90
CA GLN A 489 -27.68 8.16 3.98
C GLN A 489 -27.74 9.06 5.21
N TYR A 490 -28.30 8.54 6.29
CA TYR A 490 -28.38 9.25 7.56
C TYR A 490 -28.05 8.33 8.72
N THR A 491 -27.41 8.92 9.72
CA THR A 491 -26.91 8.22 10.89
C THR A 491 -27.60 8.81 12.11
N ILE A 492 -28.09 7.96 13.01
CA ILE A 492 -28.70 8.40 14.26
C ILE A 492 -27.92 7.87 15.45
N SER A 493 -27.64 8.75 16.39
CA SER A 493 -26.73 8.48 17.50
C SER A 493 -27.35 7.79 18.69
N GLN A 494 -28.67 7.89 18.82
CA GLN A 494 -29.43 7.29 19.91
C GLN A 494 -30.77 6.84 19.36
N SER A 495 -31.26 5.69 19.85
CA SER A 495 -32.55 5.15 19.46
C SER A 495 -33.67 6.16 19.74
N ASN A 496 -34.36 6.63 18.70
CA ASN A 496 -35.34 7.70 18.82
C ASN A 496 -36.40 7.62 17.71
N GLN A 497 -37.43 8.47 17.81
CA GLN A 497 -38.36 8.72 16.73
C GLN A 497 -37.64 9.50 15.62
N VAL A 498 -37.65 8.93 14.41
CA VAL A 498 -37.02 9.48 13.21
C VAL A 498 -38.08 9.83 12.17
N SER A 499 -37.97 11.02 11.58
CA SER A 499 -38.71 11.37 10.36
C SER A 499 -37.78 11.93 9.29
N LEU A 500 -37.91 11.41 8.07
CA LEU A 500 -37.23 11.91 6.88
C LEU A 500 -38.29 12.38 5.89
N VAL A 501 -38.34 13.69 5.67
CA VAL A 501 -39.43 14.34 4.93
C VAL A 501 -38.90 15.27 3.86
N VAL A 502 -39.51 15.23 2.68
CA VAL A 502 -39.23 16.11 1.55
C VAL A 502 -40.24 17.24 1.50
N TYR A 503 -39.76 18.48 1.30
CA TYR A 503 -40.51 19.72 1.19
C TYR A 503 -40.22 20.45 -0.14
N ASP A 504 -41.19 21.22 -0.61
CA ASP A 504 -40.99 22.18 -1.70
C ASP A 504 -40.44 23.53 -1.19
N ILE A 505 -40.17 24.46 -2.09
CA ILE A 505 -39.62 25.80 -1.77
C ILE A 505 -40.55 26.66 -0.91
N LEU A 506 -41.84 26.33 -0.82
CA LEU A 506 -42.82 27.02 0.03
C LEU A 506 -42.92 26.36 1.41
N GLY A 507 -42.10 25.33 1.68
CA GLY A 507 -42.13 24.56 2.92
C GLY A 507 -43.31 23.58 3.01
N LYS A 508 -44.02 23.32 1.89
CA LYS A 508 -45.10 22.34 1.87
C LYS A 508 -44.52 20.93 1.74
N GLU A 509 -45.01 20.03 2.58
CA GLU A 509 -44.61 18.63 2.54
C GLU A 509 -45.00 17.97 1.21
N VAL A 510 -43.99 17.44 0.52
CA VAL A 510 -44.11 16.72 -0.76
C VAL A 510 -44.26 15.22 -0.49
N ARG A 511 -43.40 14.65 0.36
CA ARG A 511 -43.45 13.24 0.73
C ARG A 511 -42.68 12.95 2.01
N THR A 512 -43.27 12.14 2.88
CA THR A 512 -42.55 11.47 3.97
C THR A 512 -41.89 10.21 3.43
N ILE A 513 -40.57 10.12 3.52
CA ILE A 513 -39.76 8.98 3.06
C ILE A 513 -39.69 7.91 4.16
N TYR A 514 -39.56 8.35 5.40
CA TYR A 514 -39.56 7.48 6.57
C TYR A 514 -40.17 8.20 7.77
N GLU A 515 -40.94 7.48 8.58
CA GLU A 515 -41.50 7.93 9.86
C GLU A 515 -41.58 6.72 10.81
N GLY A 516 -40.90 6.76 11.94
CA GLY A 516 -40.94 5.66 12.90
C GLY A 516 -39.79 5.69 13.91
N PHE A 517 -39.83 4.75 14.86
CA PHE A 517 -38.75 4.54 15.80
C PHE A 517 -37.61 3.77 15.13
N ARG A 518 -36.37 4.25 15.30
CA ARG A 518 -35.15 3.59 14.83
C ARG A 518 -34.16 3.46 15.97
N ASN A 519 -33.40 2.37 15.97
CA ASN A 519 -32.26 2.21 16.89
C ASN A 519 -31.05 3.01 16.38
N ALA A 520 -30.08 3.30 17.26
CA ALA A 520 -28.82 3.90 16.82
C ALA A 520 -28.20 3.12 15.63
N GLY A 521 -27.65 3.84 14.65
CA GLY A 521 -27.06 3.26 13.44
C GLY A 521 -27.26 4.09 12.17
N THR A 522 -26.71 3.60 11.07
CA THR A 522 -26.77 4.22 9.73
C THR A 522 -27.89 3.59 8.89
N TYR A 523 -28.65 4.44 8.20
CA TYR A 523 -29.81 4.05 7.42
C TYR A 523 -29.78 4.66 6.03
N HIS A 524 -30.27 3.88 5.07
CA HIS A 524 -30.47 4.33 3.70
C HIS A 524 -31.96 4.49 3.40
N ALA A 525 -32.28 5.56 2.70
CA ALA A 525 -33.63 5.80 2.19
C ALA A 525 -33.56 6.22 0.72
N ARG A 526 -34.59 5.85 -0.05
CA ARG A 526 -34.66 6.11 -1.49
C ARG A 526 -35.85 7.02 -1.79
N TRP A 527 -35.66 7.96 -2.71
CA TRP A 527 -36.76 8.74 -3.26
C TRP A 527 -36.67 8.80 -4.79
N GLN A 528 -37.79 8.49 -5.44
CA GLN A 528 -37.92 8.45 -6.90
C GLN A 528 -38.69 9.67 -7.44
N GLY A 529 -38.54 10.84 -6.79
CA GLY A 529 -39.20 12.08 -7.23
C GLY A 529 -40.73 12.06 -7.18
N ALA A 530 -41.35 11.16 -6.40
CA ALA A 530 -42.81 11.04 -6.30
C ALA A 530 -43.39 11.81 -5.10
N GLY A 531 -44.49 12.54 -5.30
CA GLY A 531 -45.25 13.21 -4.23
C GLY A 531 -46.25 12.30 -3.51
N LYS A 532 -47.11 12.87 -2.65
CA LYS A 532 -48.13 12.14 -1.86
C LYS A 532 -49.08 11.26 -2.68
N ASN A 533 -49.43 11.67 -3.90
CA ASN A 533 -50.34 10.93 -4.78
C ASN A 533 -49.61 10.00 -5.78
N ASN A 534 -48.35 9.63 -5.51
CA ASN A 534 -47.46 8.89 -6.41
C ASN A 534 -47.25 9.54 -7.80
N GLN A 535 -47.61 10.81 -7.97
CA GLN A 535 -47.29 11.57 -9.16
C GLN A 535 -45.88 12.13 -9.06
N ILE A 536 -45.13 12.06 -10.16
CA ILE A 536 -43.79 12.66 -10.25
C ILE A 536 -43.90 14.17 -10.10
N VAL A 537 -43.07 14.75 -9.23
CA VAL A 537 -43.05 16.19 -8.95
C VAL A 537 -42.47 16.98 -10.14
N SER A 538 -42.56 18.31 -10.13
CA SER A 538 -41.94 19.14 -11.18
C SER A 538 -40.43 19.24 -10.99
N SER A 539 -39.65 19.39 -12.06
CA SER A 539 -38.22 19.71 -11.93
C SER A 539 -38.04 21.01 -11.13
N GLY A 540 -37.02 21.08 -10.28
CA GLY A 540 -36.80 22.24 -9.41
C GLY A 540 -36.04 21.90 -8.14
N VAL A 541 -35.96 22.90 -7.26
CA VAL A 541 -35.32 22.78 -5.95
C VAL A 541 -36.29 22.22 -4.93
N TYR A 542 -35.81 21.27 -4.13
CA TYR A 542 -36.51 20.68 -3.00
C TYR A 542 -35.61 20.66 -1.77
N PHE A 543 -36.20 20.44 -0.61
CA PHE A 543 -35.46 20.27 0.64
C PHE A 543 -35.83 18.94 1.26
N PHE A 544 -34.85 18.24 1.83
CA PHE A 544 -35.12 17.09 2.69
C PHE A 544 -34.70 17.42 4.12
N GLN A 545 -35.50 16.99 5.08
CA GLN A 545 -35.27 17.19 6.50
C GLN A 545 -35.25 15.85 7.21
N LEU A 546 -34.16 15.58 7.92
CA LEU A 546 -34.09 14.54 8.93
C LEU A 546 -34.40 15.15 10.29
N LYS A 547 -35.36 14.57 11.02
CA LYS A 547 -35.64 14.87 12.42
C LYS A 547 -35.42 13.61 13.24
N VAL A 548 -34.70 13.74 14.36
CA VAL A 548 -34.44 12.67 15.33
C VAL A 548 -34.63 13.24 16.72
N GLY A 549 -35.73 12.88 17.39
CA GLY A 549 -36.13 13.55 18.64
C GLY A 549 -36.34 15.06 18.44
N GLU A 550 -35.58 15.89 19.17
CA GLU A 550 -35.60 17.36 19.05
C GLU A 550 -34.67 17.91 17.95
N ASN A 551 -33.69 17.12 17.49
CA ASN A 551 -32.70 17.55 16.50
C ASN A 551 -33.27 17.53 15.08
N ARG A 552 -32.90 18.52 14.26
CA ARG A 552 -33.33 18.62 12.85
C ARG A 552 -32.18 19.07 11.95
N ILE A 553 -31.97 18.35 10.85
CA ILE A 553 -31.00 18.70 9.80
C ILE A 553 -31.76 18.82 8.48
N THR A 554 -31.59 19.93 7.76
CA THR A 554 -32.24 20.18 6.46
C THR A 554 -31.20 20.46 5.39
N LYS A 555 -31.31 19.81 4.23
CA LYS A 555 -30.41 19.99 3.08
C LYS A 555 -31.19 20.22 1.79
N LYS A 556 -30.54 20.88 0.83
CA LYS A 556 -31.10 21.26 -0.48
C LYS A 556 -30.77 20.20 -1.52
N MET A 557 -31.76 19.81 -2.32
CA MET A 557 -31.61 18.92 -3.47
C MET A 557 -32.23 19.51 -4.74
N VAL A 558 -31.76 19.08 -5.91
CA VAL A 558 -32.22 19.53 -7.22
C VAL A 558 -32.73 18.33 -8.01
N PHE A 559 -34.00 18.38 -8.43
CA PHE A 559 -34.60 17.36 -9.28
C PHE A 559 -34.64 17.83 -10.73
N GLY A 560 -34.03 17.08 -11.64
CA GLY A 560 -34.10 17.27 -13.10
C GLY A 560 -35.00 16.22 -13.74
N LYS A 561 -35.81 16.61 -14.74
CA LYS A 561 -36.57 15.65 -15.57
C LYS A 561 -35.82 15.37 -16.85
#